data_AF-A0A1J4TTW1-F1
#
_entry.id   AF-A0A1J4TTW1-F1
#
_cell.length_a   1.000
_cell.length_b   1.000
_cell.length_c   1.000
_cell.angle_alpha   90.00
_cell.angle_beta   90.00
_cell.angle_gamma   90.00
#
_symmetry.space_group_name_H-M   'P 1'
#
loop_
_entity.id
_entity.type
_entity.pdbx_description
1 polymer ?
#
loop_
_entity_poly.entity_id
_entity_poly.type
_entity_poly.pdbx_seq_one_letter_code
_entity_poly.pdbx_strand_id
1 'polypeptide(L)'
;MTFDDFFVIDENNRKRIKNYGVFSARVSAFFYEYVKEYHIPIAFENILENGNLKLAPTELFPLYIKIMNTSNKTFSKMFSLAKNTPLQVPILENYLSSDSNYQLNDHHIISFNILPMADFKMIERIATKVNVILKSYFERRNLLLSELSCTFGKSGDKIVLLGQFAPHKLKLIPKDEPENEFELSTPSKIKKYIDLFQESVQR
;
A
#
# COMPACT_ATOMS: atom_id res chain seq x y z
N MET A 1 -9.01 10.05 9.38
CA MET A 1 -8.35 9.90 8.07
C MET A 1 -9.38 10.08 6.98
N THR A 2 -9.10 10.98 6.03
CA THR A 2 -9.97 11.33 4.90
C THR A 2 -9.29 10.86 3.61
N PHE A 3 -10.10 10.52 2.61
CA PHE A 3 -9.63 10.06 1.30
C PHE A 3 -10.20 10.97 0.22
N ASP A 4 -9.34 11.39 -0.71
CA ASP A 4 -9.75 12.23 -1.82
C ASP A 4 -10.31 11.41 -2.99
N ASP A 5 -11.14 12.05 -3.80
CA ASP A 5 -11.68 11.51 -5.06
C ASP A 5 -10.66 11.49 -6.20
N PHE A 6 -9.37 11.27 -5.90
CA PHE A 6 -8.29 11.23 -6.87
C PHE A 6 -7.59 9.88 -6.88
N PHE A 7 -7.57 9.26 -8.06
CA PHE A 7 -6.66 8.17 -8.36
C PHE A 7 -5.30 8.76 -8.74
N VAL A 8 -4.25 8.41 -8.00
CA VAL A 8 -2.88 8.86 -8.25
C VAL A 8 -2.16 7.84 -9.11
N ILE A 9 -1.65 8.25 -10.27
CA ILE A 9 -0.86 7.40 -11.17
C ILE A 9 0.64 7.60 -10.85
N ASP A 10 1.04 8.85 -10.70
CA ASP A 10 2.35 9.30 -10.24
C ASP A 10 2.20 10.70 -9.58
N GLU A 11 3.30 11.26 -9.07
CA GLU A 11 3.32 12.54 -8.35
C GLU A 11 2.71 13.71 -9.14
N ASN A 12 2.85 13.69 -10.47
CA ASN A 12 2.41 14.77 -11.36
C ASN A 12 1.13 14.42 -12.13
N ASN A 13 0.63 13.19 -12.01
CA ASN A 13 -0.50 12.69 -12.77
C ASN A 13 -1.52 12.01 -11.86
N ARG A 14 -2.64 12.71 -11.66
CA ARG A 14 -3.82 12.19 -10.95
C ARG A 14 -5.09 12.39 -11.76
N LYS A 15 -6.05 11.50 -11.58
CA LYS A 15 -7.37 11.56 -12.24
C LYS A 15 -8.46 11.63 -11.19
N ARG A 16 -9.38 12.59 -11.33
CA ARG A 16 -10.56 12.68 -10.47
C ARG A 16 -11.53 11.56 -10.82
N ILE A 17 -11.97 10.79 -9.84
CA ILE A 17 -12.95 9.72 -9.98
C ILE A 17 -14.00 9.92 -8.89
N LYS A 18 -15.25 10.05 -9.31
CA LYS A 18 -16.37 10.29 -8.40
C LYS A 18 -16.49 9.16 -7.38
N ASN A 19 -16.64 9.51 -6.11
CA ASN A 19 -16.80 8.58 -4.98
C ASN A 19 -15.58 7.67 -4.70
N TYR A 20 -14.42 7.95 -5.31
CA TYR A 20 -13.21 7.15 -5.11
C TYR A 20 -12.68 7.23 -3.68
N GLY A 21 -12.85 8.37 -3.00
CA GLY A 21 -12.47 8.54 -1.60
C GLY A 21 -13.28 7.63 -0.69
N VAL A 22 -14.61 7.63 -0.84
CA VAL A 22 -15.53 6.76 -0.08
C VAL A 22 -15.23 5.28 -0.34
N PHE A 23 -14.99 4.92 -1.60
CA PHE A 23 -14.56 3.56 -1.97
C PHE A 23 -13.26 3.17 -1.25
N SER A 24 -12.23 4.03 -1.32
CA SER A 24 -10.92 3.79 -0.71
C SER A 24 -11.01 3.66 0.81
N ALA A 25 -11.87 4.45 1.46
CA ALA A 25 -12.12 4.36 2.89
C ALA A 25 -12.76 3.03 3.28
N ARG A 26 -13.81 2.59 2.55
CA ARG A 26 -14.48 1.31 2.82
C ARG A 26 -13.55 0.11 2.65
N VAL A 27 -12.76 0.11 1.58
CA VAL A 27 -11.75 -0.92 1.33
C VAL A 27 -10.68 -0.91 2.42
N SER A 28 -10.20 0.27 2.82
CA SER A 28 -9.24 0.40 3.90
C SER A 28 -9.80 -0.12 5.22
N ALA A 29 -11.04 0.22 5.57
CA ALA A 29 -11.72 -0.29 6.77
C ALA A 29 -11.80 -1.83 6.77
N PHE A 30 -12.18 -2.42 5.63
CA PHE A 30 -12.21 -3.88 5.48
C PHE A 30 -10.85 -4.50 5.76
N PHE A 31 -9.79 -4.01 5.11
CA PHE A 31 -8.46 -4.58 5.29
C PHE A 31 -7.88 -4.31 6.67
N TYR A 32 -8.23 -3.19 7.31
CA TYR A 32 -7.87 -2.94 8.71
C TYR A 32 -8.45 -4.01 9.64
N GLU A 33 -9.75 -4.32 9.54
CA GLU A 33 -10.35 -5.40 10.32
C GLU A 33 -9.74 -6.76 9.96
N TYR A 34 -9.52 -7.02 8.66
CA TYR A 34 -8.90 -8.28 8.22
C TYR A 34 -7.50 -8.47 8.81
N VAL A 35 -6.60 -7.48 8.76
CA VAL A 35 -5.24 -7.64 9.31
C VAL A 35 -5.21 -7.65 10.84
N LYS A 36 -6.21 -7.03 11.48
CA LYS A 36 -6.39 -7.04 12.94
C LYS A 36 -6.64 -8.47 13.46
N GLU A 37 -7.36 -9.31 12.71
CA GLU A 37 -7.55 -10.73 13.03
C GLU A 37 -6.22 -11.50 13.11
N TYR A 38 -5.18 -11.04 12.42
CA TYR A 38 -3.83 -11.59 12.48
C TYR A 38 -2.93 -10.86 13.48
N HIS A 39 -3.51 -10.09 14.41
CA HIS A 39 -2.81 -9.33 15.45
C HIS A 39 -1.83 -8.28 14.88
N ILE A 40 -2.18 -7.64 13.75
CA ILE A 40 -1.47 -6.44 13.31
C ILE A 40 -1.97 -5.24 14.15
N PRO A 41 -1.08 -4.48 14.82
CA PRO A 41 -1.49 -3.27 15.51
C PRO A 41 -1.95 -2.21 14.50
N ILE A 42 -3.16 -1.69 14.69
CA ILE A 42 -3.78 -0.69 13.82
C ILE A 42 -4.31 0.46 14.68
N ALA A 43 -4.39 1.67 14.11
CA ALA A 43 -5.06 2.79 14.76
C ALA A 43 -6.55 2.87 14.42
N PHE A 44 -7.03 2.08 13.46
CA PHE A 44 -8.40 2.13 12.97
C PHE A 44 -9.40 1.69 14.05
N GLU A 45 -10.43 2.53 14.27
CA GLU A 45 -11.51 2.26 15.23
C GLU A 45 -12.81 1.88 14.51
N ASN A 46 -13.31 2.75 13.63
CA ASN A 46 -14.52 2.53 12.84
C ASN A 46 -14.61 3.51 11.65
N ILE A 47 -15.56 3.24 10.75
CA ILE A 47 -15.95 4.18 9.68
C ILE A 47 -17.04 5.13 10.19
N LEU A 48 -16.91 6.41 9.87
CA LEU A 48 -17.88 7.46 10.20
C LEU A 48 -18.97 7.58 9.12
N GLU A 49 -20.10 8.20 9.45
CA GLU A 49 -21.23 8.38 8.51
C GLU A 49 -20.85 9.14 7.23
N ASN A 50 -19.89 10.07 7.33
CA ASN A 50 -19.36 10.82 6.20
C ASN A 50 -18.35 10.03 5.35
N GLY A 51 -18.11 8.76 5.65
CA GLY A 51 -17.16 7.90 4.95
C GLY A 51 -15.70 8.06 5.37
N ASN A 52 -15.38 8.92 6.33
CA ASN A 52 -14.02 9.02 6.88
C ASN A 52 -13.73 7.89 7.86
N LEU A 53 -12.45 7.56 8.03
CA LEU A 53 -12.04 6.57 9.03
C LEU A 53 -11.65 7.27 10.33
N LYS A 54 -12.23 6.82 11.43
CA LYS A 54 -11.83 7.23 12.77
C LYS A 54 -10.60 6.43 13.20
N LEU A 55 -9.57 7.14 13.64
CA LEU A 55 -8.33 6.57 14.12
C LEU A 55 -8.09 7.00 15.57
N ALA A 56 -7.49 6.14 16.37
CA ALA A 56 -6.92 6.51 17.66
C ALA A 56 -5.88 7.63 17.49
N PRO A 57 -5.66 8.51 18.49
CA PRO A 57 -4.61 9.52 18.45
C PRO A 57 -3.26 8.90 18.10
N THR A 58 -2.67 9.37 17.00
CA THR A 58 -1.48 8.76 16.41
C THR A 58 -0.56 9.83 15.84
N GLU A 59 0.72 9.75 16.20
CA GLU A 59 1.80 10.54 15.61
C GLU A 59 2.34 9.82 14.37
N LEU A 60 2.37 10.50 13.22
CA LEU A 60 2.81 9.90 11.97
C LEU A 60 4.33 9.82 11.91
N PHE A 61 4.86 8.68 11.45
CA PHE A 61 6.26 8.60 11.08
C PHE A 61 6.50 9.29 9.72
N PRO A 62 7.66 9.97 9.56
CA PRO A 62 7.96 10.75 8.36
C PRO A 62 8.39 9.89 7.16
N LEU A 63 8.05 8.60 7.15
CA LEU A 63 8.35 7.69 6.04
C LEU A 63 7.20 6.74 5.74
N TYR A 64 7.22 6.15 4.55
CA TYR A 64 6.42 4.99 4.20
C TYR A 64 7.31 3.89 3.62
N ILE A 65 6.85 2.65 3.75
CA ILE A 65 7.52 1.48 3.17
C ILE A 65 6.74 1.04 1.94
N LYS A 66 7.46 0.91 0.84
CA LYS A 66 6.99 0.31 -0.40
C LYS A 66 7.52 -1.12 -0.48
N ILE A 67 6.63 -2.08 -0.68
CA ILE A 67 6.93 -3.50 -0.74
C ILE A 67 6.61 -3.98 -2.14
N MET A 68 7.57 -4.61 -2.81
CA MET A 68 7.39 -5.17 -4.15
C MET A 68 7.57 -6.69 -4.11
N ASN A 69 6.57 -7.41 -4.62
CA ASN A 69 6.62 -8.86 -4.76
C ASN A 69 6.89 -9.28 -6.21
N THR A 70 6.78 -8.35 -7.17
CA THR A 70 7.09 -8.59 -8.58
C THR A 70 7.98 -7.47 -9.12
N SER A 71 8.71 -7.74 -10.21
CA SER A 71 9.48 -6.72 -10.90
C SER A 71 8.56 -5.64 -11.49
N ASN A 72 9.03 -4.40 -11.45
CA ASN A 72 8.36 -3.25 -12.04
C ASN A 72 9.15 -2.71 -13.24
N LYS A 73 8.63 -1.66 -13.88
CA LYS A 73 9.27 -1.03 -15.05
C LYS A 73 10.70 -0.53 -14.73
N THR A 74 10.93 -0.03 -13.51
CA THR A 74 12.24 0.44 -13.06
C THR A 74 13.23 -0.72 -12.97
N PHE A 75 12.83 -1.84 -12.36
CA PHE A 75 13.67 -3.04 -12.26
C PHE A 75 13.92 -3.69 -13.62
N SER A 76 12.94 -3.66 -14.53
CA SER A 76 13.14 -4.11 -15.91
C SER A 76 14.20 -3.28 -16.62
N LYS A 77 14.18 -1.96 -16.44
CA LYS A 77 15.17 -1.06 -17.06
C LYS A 77 16.57 -1.22 -16.43
N MET A 78 16.66 -1.37 -15.11
CA MET A 78 17.93 -1.39 -14.38
C MET A 78 18.60 -2.76 -14.36
N PHE A 79 17.82 -3.84 -14.27
CA PHE A 79 18.31 -5.20 -14.02
C PHE A 79 17.92 -6.21 -15.10
N SER A 80 17.35 -5.74 -16.22
CA SER A 80 16.93 -6.58 -17.35
C SER A 80 15.96 -7.70 -16.97
N LEU A 81 15.16 -7.49 -15.92
CA LEU A 81 14.11 -8.42 -15.50
C LEU A 81 12.85 -8.21 -16.35
N ALA A 82 12.21 -9.28 -16.83
CA ALA A 82 10.90 -9.17 -17.46
C ALA A 82 9.91 -8.53 -16.48
N LYS A 83 8.99 -7.67 -16.95
CA LYS A 83 8.04 -6.94 -16.11
C LYS A 83 7.09 -7.93 -15.41
N ASN A 84 6.66 -7.63 -14.18
CA ASN A 84 5.77 -8.48 -13.39
C ASN A 84 6.34 -9.87 -13.04
N THR A 85 7.64 -10.10 -13.23
CA THR A 85 8.32 -11.33 -12.80
C THR A 85 8.23 -11.47 -11.28
N PRO A 86 7.72 -12.59 -10.73
CA PRO A 86 7.73 -12.82 -9.30
C PRO A 86 9.15 -12.77 -8.71
N LEU A 87 9.31 -12.02 -7.62
CA LEU A 87 10.58 -11.97 -6.89
C LEU A 87 10.63 -13.12 -5.87
N GLN A 88 11.82 -13.72 -5.72
CA GLN A 88 12.03 -14.79 -4.73
C GLN A 88 11.81 -14.29 -3.29
N VAL A 89 12.22 -13.05 -3.03
CA VAL A 89 12.04 -12.36 -1.74
C VAL A 89 11.46 -10.98 -2.04
N PRO A 90 10.44 -10.52 -1.28
CA PRO A 90 9.92 -9.17 -1.47
C PRO A 90 11.00 -8.12 -1.20
N ILE A 91 11.05 -7.08 -2.03
CA ILE A 91 11.94 -5.94 -1.83
C ILE A 91 11.18 -4.87 -1.05
N LEU A 92 11.79 -4.38 0.04
CA LEU A 92 11.29 -3.27 0.84
C LEU A 92 12.12 -2.02 0.52
N GLU A 93 11.45 -0.94 0.12
CA GLU A 93 12.06 0.37 -0.11
C GLU A 93 11.41 1.40 0.80
N ASN A 94 12.23 2.18 1.51
CA ASN A 94 11.75 3.24 2.37
C ASN A 94 11.75 4.56 1.61
N TYR A 95 10.75 5.40 1.82
CA TYR A 95 10.62 6.69 1.17
C TYR A 95 10.22 7.76 2.16
N LEU A 96 10.73 8.97 1.96
CA LEU A 96 10.34 10.12 2.77
C LEU A 96 8.88 10.50 2.46
N SER A 97 8.06 10.67 3.49
CA SER A 97 6.63 10.99 3.30
C SER A 97 6.39 12.35 2.64
N SER A 98 7.35 13.28 2.75
CA SER A 98 7.26 14.60 2.12
C SER A 98 7.74 14.64 0.66
N ASP A 99 8.48 13.63 0.21
CA ASP A 99 9.00 13.55 -1.16
C ASP A 99 9.27 12.09 -1.55
N SER A 100 8.38 11.55 -2.39
CA SER A 100 8.44 10.15 -2.82
C SER A 100 9.53 9.86 -3.85
N ASN A 101 10.30 10.87 -4.30
CA ASN A 101 11.47 10.65 -5.16
C ASN A 101 12.72 10.23 -4.37
N TYR A 102 12.76 10.50 -3.05
CA TYR A 102 13.92 10.19 -2.22
C TYR A 102 13.74 8.86 -1.49
N GLN A 103 14.40 7.83 -2.02
CA GLN A 103 14.53 6.54 -1.37
C GLN A 103 15.53 6.63 -0.20
N LEU A 104 15.12 6.11 0.95
CA LEU A 104 15.91 6.04 2.17
C LEU A 104 16.47 4.64 2.37
N ASN A 105 17.74 4.57 2.76
CA ASN A 105 18.33 3.36 3.32
C ASN A 105 18.44 3.50 4.84
N ASP A 106 18.82 2.41 5.53
CA ASP A 106 18.98 2.38 6.98
C ASP A 106 19.98 3.45 7.48
N HIS A 107 21.02 3.76 6.70
CA HIS A 107 21.99 4.80 7.05
C HIS A 107 21.40 6.21 7.00
N HIS A 108 20.53 6.52 6.03
CA HIS A 108 19.81 7.80 6.00
C HIS A 108 18.91 7.94 7.24
N ILE A 109 18.20 6.86 7.60
CA ILE A 109 17.28 6.85 8.75
C ILE A 109 18.04 7.12 10.05
N ILE A 110 19.17 6.45 10.26
CA ILE A 110 19.99 6.61 11.47
C ILE A 110 20.71 7.97 11.45
N SER A 111 21.43 8.30 10.38
CA SER A 111 22.31 9.47 10.34
C SER A 111 21.55 10.78 10.42
N PHE A 112 20.33 10.82 9.90
CA PHE A 112 19.47 12.02 9.94
C PHE A 112 18.48 11.99 11.10
N ASN A 113 18.57 11.03 12.02
CA ASN A 113 17.66 10.86 13.14
C ASN A 113 16.17 10.87 12.73
N ILE A 114 15.85 10.25 11.59
CA ILE A 114 14.48 10.19 11.07
C ILE A 114 13.59 9.38 12.02
N LEU A 115 14.14 8.28 12.55
CA LEU A 115 13.41 7.36 13.42
C LEU A 115 14.41 6.53 14.26
N PRO A 116 14.12 6.22 15.53
CA PRO A 116 14.92 5.26 16.29
C PRO A 116 15.03 3.90 15.59
N MET A 117 16.22 3.30 15.59
CA MET A 117 16.47 2.05 14.86
C MET A 117 15.58 0.90 15.34
N ALA A 118 15.28 0.84 16.64
CA ALA A 118 14.39 -0.18 17.21
C ALA A 118 12.96 -0.06 16.65
N ASP A 119 12.44 1.16 16.57
CA ASP A 119 11.12 1.44 16.00
C ASP A 119 11.12 1.15 14.49
N PHE A 120 12.17 1.52 13.77
CA PHE A 120 12.30 1.20 12.34
C PHE A 120 12.29 -0.31 12.07
N LYS A 121 13.07 -1.10 12.83
CA LYS A 121 13.04 -2.58 12.70
C LYS A 121 11.67 -3.17 13.04
N MET A 122 10.94 -2.59 13.99
CA MET A 122 9.58 -3.02 14.28
C MET A 122 8.62 -2.70 13.11
N ILE A 123 8.76 -1.52 12.50
CA ILE A 123 8.00 -1.14 11.30
C ILE A 123 8.23 -2.14 10.17
N GLU A 124 9.49 -2.48 9.85
CA GLU A 124 9.81 -3.47 8.79
C GLU A 124 9.19 -4.85 9.06
N ARG A 125 9.18 -5.28 10.33
CA ARG A 125 8.55 -6.54 10.74
C ARG A 125 7.04 -6.52 10.53
N ILE A 126 6.38 -5.44 10.92
CA ILE A 126 4.92 -5.29 10.71
C ILE A 126 4.62 -5.24 9.21
N ALA A 127 5.36 -4.43 8.44
CA ALA A 127 5.22 -4.31 6.99
C ALA A 127 5.33 -5.66 6.28
N THR A 128 6.35 -6.46 6.62
CA THR A 128 6.54 -7.80 6.06
C THR A 128 5.38 -8.74 6.40
N LYS A 129 4.89 -8.70 7.65
CA LYS A 129 3.74 -9.52 8.07
C LYS A 129 2.46 -9.12 7.34
N VAL A 130 2.19 -7.82 7.18
CA VAL A 130 1.05 -7.31 6.39
C VAL A 130 1.15 -7.79 4.95
N ASN A 131 2.33 -7.72 4.33
CA ASN A 131 2.55 -8.20 2.97
C ASN A 131 2.20 -9.69 2.82
N VAL A 132 2.65 -10.55 3.75
CA VAL A 132 2.33 -11.99 3.71
C VAL A 132 0.83 -12.23 3.83
N ILE A 133 0.15 -11.56 4.76
CA ILE A 133 -1.30 -11.68 4.99
C ILE A 133 -2.06 -11.31 3.71
N LEU A 134 -1.76 -10.13 3.14
CA LEU A 134 -2.48 -9.63 1.97
C LEU A 134 -2.13 -10.43 0.71
N LYS A 135 -0.88 -10.86 0.56
CA LYS A 135 -0.48 -11.74 -0.57
C LYS A 135 -1.30 -13.03 -0.54
N SER A 136 -1.43 -13.69 0.60
CA SER A 136 -2.27 -14.88 0.76
C SER A 136 -3.76 -14.60 0.52
N TYR A 137 -4.26 -13.43 0.92
CA TYR A 137 -5.64 -13.01 0.62
C TYR A 137 -5.90 -12.92 -0.89
N PHE A 138 -5.02 -12.25 -1.65
CA PHE A 138 -5.21 -12.06 -3.09
C PHE A 138 -4.88 -13.31 -3.90
N GLU A 139 -3.91 -14.13 -3.47
CA GLU A 139 -3.55 -15.37 -4.18
C GLU A 139 -4.73 -16.34 -4.30
N ARG A 140 -5.57 -16.43 -3.25
CA ARG A 140 -6.80 -17.24 -3.23
C ARG A 140 -7.88 -16.73 -4.20
N ARG A 141 -7.73 -15.51 -4.70
CA ARG A 141 -8.61 -14.85 -5.67
C ARG A 141 -7.97 -14.74 -7.04
N ASN A 142 -6.94 -15.55 -7.30
CA ASN A 142 -6.19 -15.58 -8.54
C ASN A 142 -5.50 -14.24 -8.90
N LEU A 143 -5.14 -13.48 -7.87
CA LEU A 143 -4.48 -12.19 -8.00
C LEU A 143 -3.10 -12.23 -7.32
N LEU A 144 -2.13 -11.57 -7.93
CA LEU A 144 -0.82 -11.30 -7.36
C LEU A 144 -0.83 -9.91 -6.76
N LEU A 145 -0.45 -9.81 -5.48
CA LEU A 145 -0.10 -8.54 -4.86
C LEU A 145 1.27 -8.11 -5.38
N SER A 146 1.32 -7.27 -6.41
CA SER A 146 2.56 -6.80 -7.03
C SER A 146 3.31 -5.80 -6.15
N GLU A 147 2.58 -4.83 -5.62
CA GLU A 147 3.13 -3.71 -4.85
C GLU A 147 2.19 -3.34 -3.70
N LEU A 148 2.75 -3.01 -2.53
CA LEU A 148 2.02 -2.55 -1.36
C LEU A 148 2.78 -1.40 -0.71
N SER A 149 2.11 -0.28 -0.48
CA SER A 149 2.65 0.84 0.30
C SER A 149 2.00 0.90 1.68
N CYS A 150 2.81 0.91 2.72
CA CYS A 150 2.37 1.02 4.11
C CYS A 150 2.95 2.25 4.79
N THR A 151 2.09 3.03 5.44
CA THR A 151 2.44 4.10 6.35
C THR A 151 2.24 3.64 7.78
N PHE A 152 3.00 4.24 8.70
CA PHE A 152 3.00 3.86 10.10
C PHE A 152 3.00 5.10 10.99
N GLY A 153 2.59 4.91 12.23
CA GLY A 153 2.70 5.92 13.26
C GLY A 153 2.78 5.29 14.64
N LYS A 154 2.81 6.16 15.65
CA LYS A 154 2.87 5.78 17.05
C LYS A 154 1.61 6.25 17.78
N SER A 155 0.90 5.31 18.40
CA SER A 155 -0.26 5.58 19.23
C SER A 155 0.07 5.15 20.67
N GLY A 156 0.31 6.13 21.54
CA GLY A 156 0.96 5.89 22.83
C GLY A 156 2.37 5.31 22.63
N ASP A 157 2.62 4.11 23.16
CA ASP A 157 3.89 3.39 22.98
C ASP A 157 3.86 2.34 21.85
N LYS A 158 2.74 2.21 21.14
CA LYS A 158 2.56 1.17 20.12
C LYS A 158 2.76 1.73 18.73
N ILE A 159 3.58 1.05 17.93
CA ILE A 159 3.66 1.27 16.48
C ILE A 159 2.43 0.65 15.84
N VAL A 160 1.74 1.43 15.03
CA VAL A 160 0.46 1.07 14.39
C VAL A 160 0.53 1.27 12.89
N LEU A 161 -0.11 0.37 12.15
CA LEU A 161 -0.29 0.48 10.71
C LEU A 161 -1.37 1.53 10.40
N LEU A 162 -1.06 2.39 9.42
CA LEU A 162 -1.90 3.48 8.93
C LEU A 162 -2.06 3.48 7.40
N GLY A 163 -1.67 2.39 6.74
CA GLY A 163 -1.69 2.27 5.29
C GLY A 163 -3.07 2.56 4.68
N GLN A 164 -3.06 3.26 3.54
CA GLN A 164 -4.26 3.36 2.71
C GLN A 164 -4.34 2.12 1.82
N PHE A 165 -5.24 1.20 2.13
CA PHE A 165 -5.51 0.06 1.25
C PHE A 165 -6.45 0.54 0.14
N ALA A 166 -5.86 1.20 -0.86
CA ALA A 166 -6.56 1.75 -2.01
C ALA A 166 -5.86 1.29 -3.30
N PRO A 167 -6.56 1.24 -4.45
CA PRO A 167 -5.99 0.77 -5.72
C PRO A 167 -4.66 1.43 -6.12
N HIS A 168 -4.42 2.69 -5.75
CA HIS A 168 -3.18 3.40 -6.10
C HIS A 168 -2.01 3.17 -5.10
N LYS A 169 -2.25 2.50 -3.97
CA LYS A 169 -1.23 2.13 -2.96
C LYS A 169 -1.05 0.62 -2.82
N LEU A 170 -1.94 -0.16 -3.44
CA LEU A 170 -1.95 -1.61 -3.45
C LEU A 170 -2.19 -2.06 -4.90
N LYS A 171 -1.15 -2.60 -5.53
CA LYS A 171 -1.17 -3.00 -6.94
C LYS A 171 -1.46 -4.50 -7.08
N LEU A 172 -2.52 -4.83 -7.80
CA LEU A 172 -2.93 -6.20 -8.10
C LEU A 172 -2.69 -6.55 -9.57
N ILE A 173 -2.33 -7.80 -9.84
CA ILE A 173 -2.16 -8.35 -11.20
C ILE A 173 -2.88 -9.71 -11.26
N PRO A 174 -3.82 -9.93 -12.19
CA PRO A 174 -4.38 -11.25 -12.45
C PRO A 174 -3.30 -12.23 -12.88
N LYS A 175 -3.33 -13.46 -12.35
CA LYS A 175 -2.33 -14.49 -12.70
C LYS A 175 -2.44 -14.97 -14.14
N ASP A 176 -3.66 -14.94 -14.69
CA ASP A 176 -3.98 -15.56 -15.98
C ASP A 176 -4.07 -14.56 -17.15
N GLU A 177 -3.89 -13.26 -16.91
CA GLU A 177 -4.00 -12.24 -17.96
C GLU A 177 -2.63 -11.72 -18.44
N PRO A 178 -2.46 -11.48 -19.75
CA PRO A 178 -1.22 -10.96 -20.30
C PRO A 178 -0.90 -9.54 -19.81
N GLU A 179 0.39 -9.29 -19.62
CA GLU A 179 1.08 -8.18 -18.90
C GLU A 179 0.64 -6.71 -19.13
N ASN A 180 -0.31 -6.44 -20.04
CA ASN A 180 -0.56 -5.11 -20.63
C ASN A 180 -1.86 -4.40 -20.21
N GLU A 181 -2.74 -5.03 -19.43
CA GLU A 181 -4.02 -4.41 -19.07
C GLU A 181 -3.96 -3.41 -17.90
N PHE A 182 -2.92 -3.46 -17.06
CA PHE A 182 -2.81 -2.60 -15.86
C PHE A 182 -1.79 -1.47 -16.01
N GLU A 183 -1.52 -1.03 -17.24
CA GLU A 183 -1.03 0.33 -17.44
C GLU A 183 -2.18 1.29 -17.20
N LEU A 184 -2.21 1.90 -16.02
CA LEU A 184 -3.24 2.82 -15.53
C LEU A 184 -3.15 4.19 -16.24
N SER A 185 -3.02 4.17 -17.55
CA SER A 185 -2.77 5.34 -18.41
C SER A 185 -4.06 5.96 -18.95
N THR A 186 -5.17 5.22 -18.99
CA THR A 186 -6.45 5.71 -19.49
C THR A 186 -7.57 5.55 -18.45
N PRO A 187 -8.61 6.41 -18.47
CA PRO A 187 -9.75 6.30 -17.57
C PRO A 187 -10.46 4.94 -17.62
N SER A 188 -10.56 4.34 -18.81
CA SER A 188 -11.19 3.02 -19.01
C SER A 188 -10.39 1.91 -18.29
N LYS A 189 -9.06 1.91 -18.43
CA LYS A 189 -8.19 0.95 -17.73
C LYS A 189 -8.22 1.16 -16.21
N ILE A 190 -8.24 2.40 -15.74
CA ILE A 190 -8.37 2.71 -14.31
C ILE A 190 -9.70 2.19 -13.77
N LYS A 191 -10.81 2.39 -14.51
CA LYS A 191 -12.12 1.87 -14.11
C LYS A 191 -12.11 0.34 -14.02
N LYS A 192 -11.63 -0.35 -15.06
CA LYS A 192 -11.51 -1.83 -15.06
C LYS A 192 -10.70 -2.32 -13.85
N TYR A 193 -9.62 -1.62 -13.51
CA TYR A 193 -8.80 -1.96 -12.35
C TYR A 193 -9.52 -1.73 -11.01
N ILE A 194 -10.29 -0.64 -10.88
CA ILE A 194 -11.13 -0.40 -9.68
C ILE A 194 -12.20 -1.50 -9.56
N ASP A 195 -12.83 -1.89 -10.66
CA ASP A 195 -13.85 -2.94 -10.68
C ASP A 195 -13.25 -4.29 -10.23
N LEU A 196 -12.08 -4.67 -10.79
CA LEU A 196 -11.31 -5.86 -10.36
C LEU A 196 -10.99 -5.81 -8.86
N PHE A 197 -10.52 -4.67 -8.38
CA PHE A 197 -10.18 -4.47 -6.98
C PHE A 197 -11.41 -4.64 -6.10
N GLN A 198 -12.53 -4.04 -6.48
CA GLN A 198 -13.79 -4.14 -5.73
C GLN A 198 -14.28 -5.60 -5.65
N GLU A 199 -14.26 -6.33 -6.76
CA GLU A 199 -14.64 -7.74 -6.79
C GLU A 199 -13.73 -8.59 -5.89
N SER A 200 -12.44 -8.26 -5.82
CA SER A 200 -11.48 -8.98 -4.99
C SER A 200 -11.72 -8.81 -3.49
N VAL A 201 -12.44 -7.77 -3.08
CA VAL A 201 -12.77 -7.50 -1.66
C VAL A 201 -14.12 -8.11 -1.26
N GLN A 202 -15.05 -8.26 -2.21
CA GLN A 202 -16.41 -8.73 -1.96
C GLN A 202 -16.58 -10.26 -1.99
N ARG A 203 -15.66 -10.99 -2.63
CA ARG A 203 -15.59 -12.47 -2.64
C ARG A 203 -14.76 -12.97 -1.47
#